data_AF-A0A3D3B2Q6-F1
#
_entry.id   AF-A0A3D3B2Q6-F1
#
_cell.length_a   1.000
_cell.length_b   1.000
_cell.length_c   1.000
_cell.angle_alpha   90.00
_cell.angle_beta   90.00
_cell.angle_gamma   90.00
#
_symmetry.space_group_name_H-M   'P 1'
#
loop_
_entity.id
_entity.type
_entity.pdbx_description
1 polymer ?
#
loop_
_entity_poly.entity_id
_entity_poly.type
_entity_poly.pdbx_seq_one_letter_code
_entity_poly.pdbx_strand_id
1 'polypeptide(L)'
;LEPEPELAKAAGLALRELDIANAEIVKGALAKGYPEAGPYDVILLNGSVPTVPETLLAQLKEEGRLVAVVRGSANNASQGKAYLFVKADGEASGLPHFDAGARPLPGFAPEPSFAF
;
A
#
# COMPACT_ATOMS: atom_id res chain seq x y z
N LEU A 1 -1.99 -1.01 -8.63
CA LEU A 1 -2.38 0.39 -8.89
C LEU A 1 -1.15 1.19 -9.25
N GLU A 2 -1.25 2.02 -10.27
CA GLU A 2 -0.15 2.88 -10.72
C GLU A 2 -0.71 4.28 -11.02
N PRO A 3 -0.37 5.31 -10.22
CA PRO A 3 -0.88 6.66 -10.43
C PRO A 3 -0.25 7.36 -11.64
N GLU A 4 0.98 6.99 -12.05
CA GLU A 4 1.68 7.64 -13.15
C GLU A 4 1.31 7.00 -14.50
N PRO A 5 0.67 7.73 -15.43
CA PRO A 5 0.17 7.16 -16.69
C PRO A 5 1.23 6.48 -17.55
N GLU A 6 2.45 7.01 -17.58
CA GLU A 6 3.55 6.45 -18.37
C GLU A 6 4.08 5.14 -17.77
N LEU A 7 4.19 5.05 -16.44
CA LEU A 7 4.55 3.81 -15.76
C LEU A 7 3.47 2.74 -15.93
N ALA A 8 2.19 3.12 -15.84
CA ALA A 8 1.09 2.19 -16.06
C ALA A 8 1.09 1.62 -17.48
N LYS A 9 1.38 2.47 -18.48
CA LYS A 9 1.50 2.04 -19.88
C LYS A 9 2.69 1.08 -20.06
N ALA A 10 3.86 1.42 -19.51
CA ALA A 10 5.04 0.58 -19.59
C ALA A 10 4.82 -0.79 -18.94
N ALA A 11 4.21 -0.82 -17.75
CA ALA A 11 3.87 -2.07 -17.06
C ALA A 11 2.88 -2.91 -17.88
N GLY A 12 1.86 -2.29 -18.48
CA GLY A 12 0.89 -2.99 -19.33
C GLY A 12 1.51 -3.60 -20.59
N LEU A 13 2.51 -2.94 -21.19
CA LEU A 13 3.27 -3.51 -22.31
C LEU A 13 4.11 -4.71 -21.85
N ALA A 14 4.82 -4.59 -20.72
CA ALA A 14 5.63 -5.66 -20.17
C ALA A 14 4.80 -6.93 -19.87
N LEU A 15 3.59 -6.78 -19.31
CA LEU A 15 2.71 -7.94 -19.08
C LEU A 15 2.33 -8.65 -20.38
N ARG A 16 2.06 -7.91 -21.46
CA ARG A 16 1.71 -8.46 -22.77
C ARG A 16 2.90 -9.17 -23.42
N GLU A 17 4.09 -8.58 -23.36
CA GLU A 17 5.32 -9.16 -23.91
C GLU A 17 5.69 -10.48 -23.22
N LEU A 18 5.35 -10.62 -21.94
CA LEU A 18 5.58 -11.82 -21.14
C LEU A 18 4.41 -12.82 -21.16
N ASP A 19 3.36 -12.56 -21.93
CA ASP A 19 2.14 -13.39 -22.00
C ASP A 19 1.45 -13.63 -20.63
N ILE A 20 1.47 -12.61 -19.78
CA ILE A 20 0.87 -12.66 -18.43
C ILE A 20 -0.59 -12.20 -18.52
N ALA A 21 -1.52 -13.15 -18.33
CA ALA A 21 -2.97 -12.90 -18.41
C ALA A 21 -3.66 -12.76 -17.04
N ASN A 22 -2.97 -13.06 -15.94
CA ASN A 22 -3.53 -13.04 -14.57
C ASN A 22 -3.16 -11.78 -13.77
N ALA A 23 -2.68 -10.73 -14.43
CA ALA A 23 -2.32 -9.45 -13.81
C ALA A 23 -2.95 -8.29 -14.58
N GLU A 24 -3.44 -7.29 -13.85
CA GLU A 24 -4.04 -6.10 -14.41
C GLU A 24 -3.38 -4.84 -13.85
N ILE A 25 -3.10 -3.87 -14.73
CA ILE A 25 -2.60 -2.56 -14.35
C ILE A 25 -3.75 -1.57 -14.30
N VAL A 26 -4.19 -1.25 -13.09
CA VAL A 26 -5.23 -0.24 -12.85
C VAL A 26 -4.58 1.11 -12.52
N LYS A 27 -5.01 2.16 -13.23
CA LYS A 27 -4.62 3.55 -12.92
C LYS A 27 -5.48 4.07 -11.78
N GLY A 28 -4.87 4.68 -10.78
CA GLY A 28 -5.63 5.24 -9.66
C GLY A 28 -4.80 5.72 -8.49
N ALA A 29 -5.44 6.45 -7.58
CA ALA A 29 -4.83 6.92 -6.35
C ALA A 29 -4.56 5.74 -5.41
N LEU A 30 -3.30 5.52 -5.07
CA LEU A 30 -2.85 4.38 -4.26
C LEU A 30 -3.59 4.28 -2.92
N ALA A 31 -3.79 5.40 -2.23
CA ALA A 31 -4.44 5.44 -0.92
C ALA A 31 -5.94 5.05 -0.94
N LYS A 32 -6.59 5.08 -2.11
CA LYS A 32 -8.00 4.67 -2.27
C LYS A 32 -8.16 3.17 -2.48
N GLY A 33 -7.07 2.44 -2.75
CA GLY A 33 -7.15 1.04 -3.15
C GLY A 33 -7.97 0.85 -4.43
N TYR A 34 -8.53 -0.33 -4.60
CA TYR A 34 -9.36 -0.66 -5.77
C TYR A 34 -10.54 -1.56 -5.34
N PRO A 35 -11.59 -0.97 -4.76
CA PRO A 35 -12.69 -1.76 -4.17
C PRO A 35 -13.43 -2.62 -5.20
N GLU A 36 -13.41 -2.27 -6.49
CA GLU A 36 -14.11 -2.99 -7.56
C GLU A 36 -13.64 -4.44 -7.76
N ALA A 37 -12.39 -4.75 -7.44
CA ALA A 37 -11.85 -6.11 -7.49
C ALA A 37 -11.57 -6.70 -6.09
N GLY A 38 -11.96 -5.98 -5.03
CA GLY A 38 -11.90 -6.47 -3.66
C GLY A 38 -13.07 -7.39 -3.32
N PRO A 39 -13.08 -7.98 -2.11
CA PRO A 39 -12.04 -7.88 -1.08
C PRO A 39 -10.79 -8.72 -1.41
N TYR A 40 -9.65 -8.36 -0.85
CA TYR A 40 -8.33 -8.95 -1.14
C TYR A 40 -7.84 -9.89 -0.03
N ASP A 41 -7.22 -11.00 -0.43
CA ASP A 41 -6.48 -11.87 0.50
C ASP A 41 -5.16 -11.23 0.96
N VAL A 42 -4.51 -10.49 0.06
CA VAL A 42 -3.24 -9.80 0.32
C VAL A 42 -3.22 -8.44 -0.37
N ILE A 43 -2.78 -7.41 0.35
CA ILE A 43 -2.43 -6.09 -0.19
C ILE A 43 -0.96 -5.82 0.08
N LEU A 44 -0.21 -5.37 -0.92
CA LEU A 44 1.19 -4.97 -0.78
C LEU A 44 1.34 -3.50 -1.14
N LEU A 45 1.87 -2.70 -0.21
CA LEU A 45 2.37 -1.36 -0.50
C LEU A 45 3.84 -1.44 -0.87
N ASN A 46 4.13 -1.38 -2.17
CA ASN A 46 5.49 -1.49 -2.70
C ASN A 46 6.28 -0.17 -2.59
N GLY A 47 6.44 0.31 -1.36
CA GLY A 47 7.12 1.54 -0.99
C GLY A 47 6.85 1.88 0.48
N SER A 48 7.31 3.03 0.94
CA SER A 48 7.05 3.48 2.32
C SER A 48 5.89 4.46 2.42
N VAL A 49 5.11 4.34 3.48
CA VAL A 49 4.02 5.27 3.84
C VAL A 49 4.21 5.81 5.26
N PRO A 50 3.70 7.00 5.58
CA PRO A 50 3.74 7.51 6.96
C PRO A 50 2.77 6.76 7.88
N THR A 51 1.62 6.36 7.34
CA THR A 51 0.58 5.55 7.99
C THR A 51 -0.13 4.71 6.93
N VAL A 52 -0.72 3.58 7.32
CA VAL A 52 -1.54 2.76 6.42
C VAL A 52 -2.98 3.26 6.46
N PRO A 53 -3.59 3.67 5.32
CA PRO A 53 -4.98 4.14 5.30
C PRO A 53 -5.99 3.04 5.66
N GLU A 54 -6.99 3.39 6.47
CA GLU A 54 -8.11 2.50 6.81
C GLU A 54 -8.85 2.00 5.57
N THR A 55 -8.95 2.82 4.52
CA THR A 55 -9.55 2.45 3.23
C THR A 55 -8.92 1.18 2.63
N LEU A 56 -7.61 0.98 2.80
CA LEU A 56 -6.93 -0.22 2.30
C LEU A 56 -7.18 -1.42 3.20
N LEU A 57 -7.17 -1.21 4.52
CA LEU A 57 -7.46 -2.26 5.49
C LEU A 57 -8.91 -2.77 5.36
N ALA A 58 -9.85 -1.87 5.08
CA ALA A 58 -11.26 -2.21 4.84
C ALA A 58 -11.45 -3.11 3.61
N GLN A 59 -10.55 -3.03 2.63
CA GLN A 59 -10.58 -3.85 1.41
C GLN A 59 -9.97 -5.24 1.62
N LEU A 60 -9.45 -5.59 2.80
CA LEU A 60 -9.03 -6.94 3.12
C LEU A 60 -10.24 -7.85 3.39
N LYS A 61 -10.13 -9.10 2.93
CA LYS A 61 -10.95 -10.21 3.43
C LYS A 61 -10.67 -10.46 4.91
N GLU A 62 -11.57 -11.18 5.55
CA GLU A 62 -11.28 -11.80 6.85
C GLU A 62 -10.03 -12.70 6.73
N GLU A 63 -9.14 -12.65 7.72
CA GLU A 63 -7.79 -13.27 7.69
C GLU A 63 -6.85 -12.74 6.58
N GLY A 64 -7.28 -11.69 5.86
CA GLY A 64 -6.49 -11.02 4.84
C GLY A 64 -5.30 -10.26 5.44
N ARG A 65 -4.25 -10.08 4.64
CA ARG A 65 -2.98 -9.49 5.08
C ARG A 65 -2.63 -8.24 4.30
N LEU A 66 -2.14 -7.19 4.97
CA LEU A 66 -1.51 -6.05 4.32
C LEU A 66 -0.04 -5.93 4.75
N VAL A 67 0.86 -5.82 3.78
CA VAL A 67 2.28 -5.60 4.03
C VAL A 67 2.66 -4.19 3.59
N ALA A 68 3.31 -3.45 4.48
CA ALA A 68 3.75 -2.09 4.21
C ALA A 68 5.04 -1.74 4.95
N VAL A 69 5.85 -0.85 4.37
CA VAL A 69 6.92 -0.18 5.12
C VAL A 69 6.36 1.12 5.69
N VAL A 70 6.32 1.23 7.01
CA VAL A 70 5.83 2.43 7.70
C VAL A 70 7.00 3.25 8.22
N ARG A 71 7.05 4.53 7.89
CA ARG A 71 8.06 5.48 8.38
C ARG A 71 7.37 6.58 9.17
N GLY A 72 7.52 6.55 10.51
CA GLY A 72 6.86 7.50 11.40
C GLY A 72 7.26 8.97 11.13
N SER A 73 6.34 9.90 11.43
CA SER A 73 6.50 11.35 11.24
C SER A 73 7.34 12.03 12.34
N ALA A 74 7.67 11.34 13.43
CA ALA A 74 8.37 11.95 14.57
C ALA A 74 9.90 11.91 14.37
N ASN A 75 10.46 13.02 13.87
CA ASN A 75 11.77 13.63 14.12
C ASN A 75 13.05 12.79 14.40
N ASN A 76 13.13 11.47 14.15
CA ASN A 76 14.41 10.73 14.13
C ASN A 76 14.37 9.27 13.60
N ALA A 77 13.29 8.82 12.95
CA ALA A 77 13.29 7.49 12.33
C ALA A 77 13.95 7.54 10.94
N SER A 78 15.29 7.49 10.90
CA SER A 78 16.04 7.35 9.63
C SER A 78 15.71 6.05 8.88
N GLN A 79 15.07 5.08 9.55
CA GLN A 79 14.70 3.78 9.00
C GLN A 79 13.20 3.54 9.16
N GLY A 80 12.55 3.07 8.09
CA GLY A 80 11.18 2.56 8.17
C GLY A 80 11.15 1.19 8.82
N LYS A 81 9.97 0.72 9.21
CA LYS A 81 9.76 -0.66 9.68
C LYS A 81 8.78 -1.36 8.76
N ALA A 82 9.05 -2.61 8.42
CA ALA A 82 8.10 -3.47 7.73
C ALA A 82 7.03 -3.93 8.73
N TYR A 83 5.77 -3.74 8.36
CA TYR A 83 4.60 -4.17 9.12
C TYR A 83 3.85 -5.25 8.36
N LEU A 84 3.29 -6.20 9.11
CA LEU A 84 2.24 -7.09 8.66
C LEU A 84 0.98 -6.72 9.42
N PHE A 85 -0.04 -6.30 8.68
CA PHE A 85 -1.40 -6.13 9.19
C PHE A 85 -2.21 -7.38 8.85
N VAL A 86 -3.03 -7.83 9.78
CA VAL A 86 -3.94 -8.96 9.60
C VAL A 86 -5.34 -8.51 10.01
N LYS A 87 -6.34 -8.82 9.19
CA LYS A 87 -7.74 -8.59 9.53
C LYS A 87 -8.29 -9.78 10.30
N ALA A 88 -8.80 -9.52 11.50
CA ALA A 88 -9.42 -10.49 12.39
C ALA A 88 -10.65 -9.85 13.05
N ASP A 89 -11.77 -10.56 13.06
CA ASP A 89 -13.06 -10.12 13.59
C ASP A 89 -13.51 -8.75 13.04
N GLY A 90 -13.26 -8.53 11.75
CA GLY A 90 -13.62 -7.28 11.05
C GLY A 90 -12.66 -6.11 11.27
N GLU A 91 -11.70 -6.21 12.19
CA GLU A 91 -10.70 -5.18 12.48
C GLU A 91 -9.32 -5.60 11.95
N ALA A 92 -8.56 -4.65 11.41
CA ALA A 92 -7.19 -4.92 10.98
C ALA A 92 -6.20 -4.31 11.96
N SER A 93 -5.31 -5.14 12.49
CA SER A 93 -4.23 -4.73 13.37
C SER A 93 -2.89 -5.17 12.81
N GLY A 94 -1.81 -4.47 13.13
CA GLY A 94 -0.49 -4.78 12.59
C GLY A 94 0.64 -4.57 13.58
N LEU A 95 1.68 -5.38 13.43
CA LEU A 95 2.88 -5.34 14.26
C LEU A 95 4.11 -5.08 13.38
N PRO A 96 5.11 -4.33 13.88
CA PRO A 96 6.38 -4.21 13.19
C PRO A 96 7.17 -5.52 13.26
N HIS A 97 7.79 -5.92 12.15
CA HIS A 97 8.63 -7.12 12.09
C HIS A 97 10.13 -6.81 12.08
N PHE A 98 10.59 -5.97 11.16
CA PHE A 98 12.01 -5.65 10.99
C PHE A 98 12.21 -4.26 10.38
N ASP A 99 13.43 -3.73 10.46
CA ASP A 99 13.80 -2.44 9.87
C ASP A 99 13.94 -2.57 8.34
N ALA A 100 13.29 -1.67 7.61
CA ALA A 100 13.22 -1.71 6.15
C ALA A 100 13.32 -0.32 5.53
N GLY A 101 14.12 -0.22 4.46
CA GLY A 101 14.23 0.97 3.63
C GLY A 101 13.42 0.82 2.35
N ALA A 102 12.48 1.74 2.12
CA ALA A 102 11.77 1.88 0.84
C ALA A 102 11.58 3.36 0.50
N ARG A 103 11.36 3.67 -0.78
CA ARG A 103 11.06 5.05 -1.23
C ARG A 103 9.62 5.42 -0.83
N PRO A 104 9.34 6.68 -0.44
CA PRO A 104 7.97 7.13 -0.19
C PRO A 104 7.05 6.92 -1.38
N LEU A 105 5.86 6.36 -1.15
CA LEU A 105 4.82 6.26 -2.16
C LEU A 105 4.15 7.63 -2.36
N PRO A 106 3.89 8.04 -3.62
CA PRO A 106 3.14 9.25 -3.90
C PRO A 106 1.69 9.12 -3.40
N GLY A 107 1.08 10.23 -2.99
CA GLY A 107 -0.32 10.26 -2.58
C GLY A 107 -0.62 9.75 -1.17
N PHE A 108 0.41 9.50 -0.35
CA PHE A 108 0.27 9.17 1.08
C PHE A 108 0.83 10.25 2.01
N ALA A 109 1.08 11.47 1.51
CA ALA A 109 1.55 12.57 2.35
C ALA A 109 0.50 12.89 3.43
N PRO A 110 0.89 13.09 4.69
CA PRO A 110 -0.05 13.48 5.74
C PRO A 110 -0.67 14.84 5.40
N GLU A 111 -1.95 15.01 5.70
CA GLU A 111 -2.56 16.34 5.63
C GLU A 111 -1.91 17.27 6.66
N PRO A 112 -1.61 18.54 6.31
CA PRO A 112 -1.08 19.48 7.28
C PRO A 112 -2.08 19.68 8.42
N SER A 113 -1.73 19.26 9.64
CA SER A 113 -2.50 19.57 10.85
C SER A 113 -1.78 20.65 11.66
N PHE A 114 -2.54 21.66 12.11
CA PHE A 114 -2.04 22.63 13.07
C PHE A 114 -2.09 22.01 14.47
N ALA A 115 -0.94 21.91 15.13
CA ALA A 115 -0.87 21.65 16.57
C ALA A 115 -0.83 23.01 17.30
N PHE A 116 -1.73 23.22 18.26
CA PHE A 116 -1.82 24.42 19.10
C PHE A 116 -1.04 24.23 20.40
#